data_AF-A0A3N7AWV8-F1
#
_entry.id   AF-A0A3N7AWV8-F1
#
_cell.length_a   1.000
_cell.length_b   1.000
_cell.length_c   1.000
_cell.angle_alpha   90.00
_cell.angle_beta   90.00
_cell.angle_gamma   90.00
#
_symmetry.space_group_name_H-M   'P 1'
#
loop_
_entity.id
_entity.type
_entity.pdbx_description
1 polymer ?
#
loop_
_entity_poly.entity_id
_entity_poly.type
_entity_poly.pdbx_seq_one_letter_code
_entity_poly.pdbx_strand_id
1 'polypeptide(L)'
;MDFYKIFLSAHKGFGYLELLLVALFIIALLATMFGFSGKVNKFLKKTTLFTMIFFHVQFLLGICLLFIFSPGFKAALDAGTLMKDPYSRQTFVEHPFSMLIAAVLMTIINKKVKSNDTISLGIVIMGLIAAGLFAFAFPWVRVFGA
;
A
#
# COMPACT_ATOMS: atom_id res chain seq x y z
N MET A 1 -10.33 14.82 19.82
CA MET A 1 -9.60 15.65 18.82
C MET A 1 -8.14 15.27 18.72
N ASP A 2 -7.44 15.00 19.84
CA ASP A 2 -5.98 14.77 19.82
C ASP A 2 -5.58 13.42 19.22
N PHE A 3 -6.26 12.32 19.56
CA PHE A 3 -5.93 11.00 19.01
C PHE A 3 -6.12 10.91 17.48
N TYR A 4 -7.17 11.53 16.93
CA TYR A 4 -7.35 11.57 15.47
C TYR A 4 -6.16 12.22 14.77
N LYS A 5 -5.67 13.36 15.27
CA LYS A 5 -4.52 14.07 14.68
C LYS A 5 -3.24 13.24 14.81
N ILE A 6 -3.03 12.55 15.92
CA ILE A 6 -1.88 11.66 16.14
C ILE A 6 -1.90 10.51 15.13
N PHE A 7 -3.01 9.77 15.04
CA PHE A 7 -3.15 8.65 14.10
C PHE A 7 -3.07 9.11 12.64
N LEU A 8 -3.69 10.25 12.30
CA LEU A 8 -3.61 10.83 10.96
C LEU A 8 -2.16 11.19 10.60
N SER A 9 -1.43 11.79 11.53
CA SER A 9 -0.03 12.16 11.31
C SER A 9 0.86 10.93 11.17
N ALA A 10 0.63 9.90 11.99
CA ALA A 10 1.32 8.62 11.87
C ALA A 10 1.05 7.94 10.52
N HIS A 11 -0.23 7.80 10.14
CA HIS A 11 -0.62 7.20 8.86
C HIS A 11 -0.04 7.97 7.65
N LYS A 12 -0.02 9.32 7.70
CA LYS A 12 0.65 10.13 6.68
C LYS A 12 2.16 9.89 6.64
N GLY A 13 2.82 9.89 7.80
CA GLY A 13 4.26 9.65 7.92
C GLY A 13 4.67 8.28 7.36
N PHE A 14 3.94 7.24 7.74
CA PHE A 14 4.16 5.90 7.19
C PHE A 14 3.85 5.80 5.70
N GLY A 15 2.86 6.56 5.19
CA GLY A 15 2.57 6.61 3.76
C GLY A 15 3.74 7.13 2.91
N TYR A 16 4.50 8.11 3.42
CA TYR A 16 5.72 8.58 2.75
C TYR A 16 6.83 7.53 2.75
N LEU A 17 7.00 6.83 3.88
CA LEU A 17 7.97 5.73 3.97
C LEU A 17 7.58 4.57 3.06
N GLU A 18 6.30 4.23 3.00
CA GLU A 18 5.76 3.20 2.13
C GLU A 18 5.96 3.54 0.65
N LEU A 19 5.75 4.80 0.24
CA LEU A 19 6.04 5.26 -1.11
C LEU A 19 7.51 4.99 -1.50
N LEU A 20 8.45 5.30 -0.60
CA LEU A 20 9.87 4.99 -0.81
C LEU A 20 10.13 3.48 -0.90
N LEU A 21 9.55 2.68 0.00
CA LEU A 21 9.72 1.24 0.03
C LEU A 21 9.15 0.56 -1.23
N VAL A 22 7.98 0.99 -1.71
CA VAL A 22 7.38 0.53 -2.96
C VAL A 22 8.29 0.84 -4.14
N ALA A 23 8.83 2.06 -4.22
CA ALA A 23 9.77 2.42 -5.28
C ALA A 23 11.02 1.52 -5.27
N LEU A 24 11.62 1.31 -4.10
CA LEU A 24 12.78 0.41 -3.93
C LEU A 24 12.44 -1.04 -4.26
N PHE A 25 11.24 -1.50 -3.90
CA PHE A 25 10.74 -2.84 -4.23
C PHE A 25 10.59 -3.02 -5.74
N ILE A 26 9.96 -2.08 -6.45
CA ILE A 26 9.80 -2.15 -7.91
C ILE A 26 11.17 -2.17 -8.60
N ILE A 27 12.08 -1.28 -8.19
CA ILE A 27 13.45 -1.24 -8.73
C ILE A 27 14.13 -2.60 -8.51
N ALA A 28 14.08 -3.14 -7.29
CA ALA A 28 14.67 -4.43 -6.98
C ALA A 28 14.05 -5.56 -7.80
N LEU A 29 12.73 -5.56 -7.95
CA LEU A 29 11.96 -6.59 -8.66
C LEU A 29 12.32 -6.63 -10.15
N LEU A 30 12.34 -5.47 -10.81
CA LEU A 30 12.67 -5.35 -12.22
C LEU A 30 14.16 -5.59 -12.47
N ALA A 31 15.04 -5.09 -11.60
CA ALA A 31 16.47 -5.36 -11.68
C ALA A 31 16.76 -6.86 -11.53
N THR A 32 16.09 -7.56 -10.61
CA THR A 32 16.23 -9.02 -10.50
C THR A 32 15.75 -9.75 -11.75
N MET A 33 14.60 -9.37 -12.30
CA MET A 33 14.04 -10.02 -13.50
C MET A 33 14.97 -9.87 -14.71
N PHE A 34 15.43 -8.66 -15.00
CA PHE A 34 16.13 -8.35 -16.25
C PHE A 34 17.66 -8.29 -16.11
N GLY A 35 18.19 -8.02 -14.91
CA GLY A 35 19.64 -7.85 -14.67
C GLY A 35 20.31 -9.04 -13.98
N PHE A 36 19.58 -9.87 -13.23
CA PHE A 36 20.13 -11.01 -12.49
C PHE A 36 19.62 -12.37 -12.99
N SER A 37 19.11 -12.42 -14.23
CA SER A 37 18.50 -13.63 -14.82
C SER A 37 17.41 -14.23 -13.91
N GLY A 38 16.66 -13.38 -13.21
CA GLY A 38 15.64 -13.77 -12.25
C GLY A 38 16.15 -14.28 -10.90
N LYS A 39 17.47 -14.45 -10.69
CA LYS A 39 18.03 -14.99 -9.44
C LYS A 39 17.77 -14.04 -8.26
N VAL A 40 17.04 -14.54 -7.26
CA VAL A 40 16.66 -13.76 -6.08
C VAL A 40 17.91 -13.39 -5.29
N ASN A 41 18.15 -12.10 -5.15
CA ASN A 41 19.26 -11.56 -4.37
C ASN A 41 18.80 -11.03 -3.00
N LYS A 42 19.76 -10.70 -2.14
CA LYS A 42 19.50 -10.19 -0.78
C LYS A 42 18.75 -8.86 -0.79
N PHE A 43 18.97 -8.02 -1.80
CA PHE A 43 18.31 -6.73 -1.92
C PHE A 43 16.81 -6.90 -2.15
N LEU A 44 16.41 -7.72 -3.14
CA LEU A 44 15.01 -8.05 -3.40
C LEU A 44 14.33 -8.70 -2.19
N LYS A 45 14.99 -9.63 -1.49
CA LYS A 45 14.43 -10.25 -0.27
C LYS A 45 14.13 -9.20 0.80
N LYS A 46 15.04 -8.25 1.02
CA LYS A 46 14.88 -7.19 2.03
C LYS A 46 13.81 -6.19 1.63
N THR A 47 13.85 -5.64 0.41
CA THR A 47 12.88 -4.63 -0.03
C THR A 47 11.46 -5.21 -0.07
N THR A 48 11.29 -6.45 -0.55
CA THR A 48 10.00 -7.15 -0.51
C THR A 48 9.49 -7.34 0.92
N LEU A 49 10.35 -7.75 1.86
CA LEU A 49 9.98 -7.96 3.26
C LEU A 49 9.54 -6.66 3.92
N PHE A 50 10.34 -5.60 3.81
CA PHE A 50 10.00 -4.30 4.41
C PHE A 50 8.75 -3.71 3.80
N THR A 51 8.60 -3.74 2.47
CA THR A 51 7.39 -3.27 1.79
C THR A 51 6.17 -4.03 2.28
N MET A 52 6.23 -5.36 2.35
CA MET A 52 5.12 -6.16 2.89
C MET A 52 4.76 -5.77 4.33
N ILE A 53 5.74 -5.62 5.22
CA ILE A 53 5.49 -5.22 6.61
C ILE A 53 4.78 -3.86 6.65
N PHE A 54 5.26 -2.88 5.90
CA PHE A 54 4.71 -1.53 5.92
C PHE A 54 3.32 -1.45 5.26
N PHE A 55 3.00 -2.30 4.28
CA PHE A 55 1.61 -2.44 3.79
C PHE A 55 0.65 -2.86 4.89
N HIS A 56 1.06 -3.79 5.75
CA HIS A 56 0.21 -4.25 6.87
C HIS A 56 0.12 -3.19 7.96
N VAL A 57 1.23 -2.54 8.33
CA VAL A 57 1.23 -1.45 9.32
C VAL A 57 0.34 -0.31 8.82
N GLN A 58 0.49 0.09 7.56
CA GLN A 58 -0.31 1.18 6.99
C GLN A 58 -1.78 0.82 6.91
N PHE A 59 -2.10 -0.40 6.47
CA PHE A 59 -3.47 -0.88 6.42
C PHE A 59 -4.12 -0.90 7.80
N LEU A 60 -3.45 -1.44 8.82
CA LEU A 60 -3.98 -1.48 10.20
C LEU A 60 -4.19 -0.07 10.76
N LEU A 61 -3.24 0.84 10.58
CA LEU A 61 -3.40 2.24 10.97
C LEU A 61 -4.57 2.90 10.24
N GLY A 62 -4.72 2.62 8.94
CA GLY A 62 -5.83 3.10 8.12
C GLY A 62 -7.19 2.59 8.60
N ILE A 63 -7.30 1.31 8.96
CA ILE A 63 -8.53 0.72 9.51
C ILE A 63 -8.89 1.35 10.86
N CYS A 64 -7.92 1.51 11.77
CA CYS A 64 -8.15 2.23 13.02
C CYS A 64 -8.60 3.68 12.78
N LEU A 65 -7.96 4.37 11.84
CA LEU A 65 -8.33 5.73 11.47
C LEU A 65 -9.77 5.79 10.91
N LEU A 66 -10.12 4.88 9.99
CA LEU A 66 -11.42 4.85 9.31
C LEU A 66 -12.58 4.62 10.29
N PHE A 67 -12.50 3.59 11.14
CA PHE A 67 -13.63 3.17 11.97
C PHE A 67 -13.68 3.79 13.36
N ILE A 68 -12.53 4.17 13.93
CA ILE A 68 -12.47 4.64 15.33
C ILE A 68 -12.35 6.16 15.38
N PHE A 69 -11.49 6.74 14.54
CA PHE A 69 -11.06 8.13 14.72
C PHE A 69 -11.58 9.11 13.67
N SER A 70 -12.11 8.66 12.53
CA SER A 70 -12.48 9.51 11.39
C SER A 70 -13.86 10.17 11.55
N PRO A 71 -13.94 11.49 11.80
CA PRO A 71 -15.23 12.19 11.84
C PRO A 71 -15.85 12.30 10.46
N GLY A 72 -15.02 12.40 9.40
CA GLY A 72 -15.48 12.53 8.01
C GLY A 72 -16.17 11.27 7.50
N PHE A 73 -15.70 10.08 7.89
CA PHE A 73 -16.36 8.82 7.56
C PHE A 73 -17.74 8.75 8.19
N LYS A 74 -17.83 9.05 9.49
CA LYS A 74 -19.11 9.07 10.22
C LYS A 74 -20.09 10.07 9.60
N ALA A 75 -19.64 11.30 9.30
CA ALA A 75 -20.48 12.31 8.67
C ALA A 75 -20.98 11.89 7.28
N ALA A 76 -20.12 11.26 6.45
CA ALA A 76 -20.52 10.77 5.13
C ALA A 76 -21.51 9.61 5.20
N LEU A 77 -21.39 8.76 6.22
CA LEU A 77 -22.32 7.66 6.49
C LEU A 77 -23.69 8.19 6.95
N ASP A 78 -23.69 9.08 7.95
CA ASP A 78 -24.92 9.67 8.52
C ASP A 78 -25.69 10.49 7.48
N ALA A 79 -24.98 11.20 6.59
CA ALA A 79 -25.58 11.98 5.51
C ALA A 79 -26.00 11.12 4.28
N GLY A 80 -25.67 9.83 4.25
CA GLY A 80 -25.93 8.96 3.08
C GLY A 80 -25.20 9.40 1.81
N THR A 81 -24.08 10.13 1.96
CA THR A 81 -23.26 10.66 0.85
C THR A 81 -22.06 9.78 0.53
N LEU A 82 -21.70 8.84 1.41
CA LEU A 82 -20.53 7.96 1.30
C LEU A 82 -20.30 7.38 -0.10
N MET A 83 -21.35 6.83 -0.74
CA MET A 83 -21.26 6.24 -2.08
C MET A 83 -21.53 7.24 -3.21
N LYS A 84 -22.23 8.34 -2.91
CA LYS A 84 -22.67 9.33 -3.90
C LYS A 84 -21.55 10.30 -4.26
N ASP A 85 -20.82 10.77 -3.25
CA ASP A 85 -19.69 11.68 -3.42
C ASP A 85 -18.45 10.90 -3.88
N PRO A 86 -17.87 11.20 -5.06
CA PRO A 86 -16.71 10.48 -5.57
C PRO A 86 -15.51 10.55 -4.64
N TYR A 87 -15.29 11.68 -3.98
CA TYR A 87 -14.17 11.87 -3.07
C TYR A 87 -14.30 11.00 -1.81
N SER A 88 -15.49 11.00 -1.20
CA SER A 88 -15.81 10.17 -0.02
C SER A 88 -15.72 8.69 -0.36
N ARG A 89 -16.25 8.27 -1.51
CA ARG A 89 -16.19 6.88 -1.97
C ARG A 89 -14.75 6.41 -2.19
N GLN A 90 -13.95 7.23 -2.88
CA GLN A 90 -12.54 6.91 -3.10
C GLN A 90 -11.78 6.81 -1.77
N THR A 91 -11.96 7.80 -0.88
CA THR A 91 -11.21 7.89 0.39
C THR A 91 -11.59 6.79 1.38
N PHE A 92 -12.88 6.50 1.54
CA PHE A 92 -13.37 5.66 2.63
C PHE A 92 -13.75 4.23 2.21
N VAL A 93 -13.85 3.95 0.90
CA VAL A 93 -14.25 2.63 0.39
C VAL A 93 -13.20 2.07 -0.56
N GLU A 94 -12.89 2.76 -1.65
CA GLU A 94 -12.00 2.24 -2.70
C GLU A 94 -10.53 2.17 -2.24
N HIS A 95 -10.07 3.17 -1.49
CA HIS A 95 -8.74 3.22 -0.88
C HIS A 95 -8.49 2.05 0.10
N PRO A 96 -9.28 1.84 1.17
CA PRO A 96 -9.02 0.73 2.08
C PRO A 96 -9.17 -0.63 1.40
N PHE A 97 -10.09 -0.77 0.44
CA PHE A 97 -10.26 -2.02 -0.31
C PHE A 97 -9.05 -2.35 -1.21
N SER A 98 -8.56 -1.36 -1.96
CA SER A 98 -7.36 -1.54 -2.79
C SER A 98 -6.11 -1.85 -1.94
N MET A 99 -5.95 -1.19 -0.80
CA MET A 99 -4.86 -1.46 0.14
C MET A 99 -4.92 -2.85 0.77
N LEU A 100 -6.13 -3.37 1.07
CA LEU A 100 -6.31 -4.73 1.55
C LEU A 100 -5.82 -5.75 0.51
N ILE A 101 -6.24 -5.62 -0.75
CA ILE A 101 -5.82 -6.51 -1.83
C ILE A 101 -4.30 -6.43 -1.99
N ALA A 102 -3.74 -5.22 -1.98
CA ALA A 102 -2.30 -5.02 -2.16
C ALA A 102 -1.49 -5.65 -1.01
N ALA A 103 -1.95 -5.55 0.25
CA ALA A 103 -1.32 -6.19 1.39
C ALA A 103 -1.32 -7.73 1.28
N VAL A 104 -2.43 -8.32 0.84
CA VAL A 104 -2.54 -9.77 0.58
C VAL A 104 -1.56 -10.21 -0.51
N LEU A 105 -1.51 -9.47 -1.62
CA LEU A 105 -0.56 -9.75 -2.71
C LEU A 105 0.89 -9.67 -2.22
N MET A 106 1.25 -8.65 -1.44
CA MET A 106 2.59 -8.50 -0.88
C MET A 106 2.98 -9.65 0.06
N THR A 107 2.03 -10.21 0.81
CA THR A 107 2.25 -11.44 1.60
C THR A 107 2.61 -12.63 0.72
N ILE A 108 1.84 -12.85 -0.35
CA ILE A 108 2.08 -13.94 -1.31
C ILE A 108 3.45 -13.76 -2.00
N ILE A 109 3.75 -12.54 -2.47
CA ILE A 109 5.01 -12.19 -3.13
C ILE A 109 6.18 -12.45 -2.17
N ASN A 110 6.12 -11.97 -0.93
CA ASN A 110 7.17 -12.17 0.05
C ASN A 110 7.42 -13.66 0.35
N LYS A 111 6.36 -14.47 0.44
CA LYS A 111 6.49 -15.93 0.58
C LYS A 111 7.24 -16.52 -0.61
N LYS A 112 6.84 -16.19 -1.84
CA LYS A 112 7.46 -16.72 -3.07
C LYS A 112 8.91 -16.25 -3.26
N VAL A 113 9.21 -14.99 -2.97
CA VAL A 113 10.57 -14.43 -3.05
C VAL A 113 11.50 -15.09 -2.02
N LYS A 114 10.98 -15.50 -0.85
CA LYS A 114 11.78 -16.20 0.15
C LYS A 114 12.03 -17.66 -0.17
N SER A 115 11.05 -18.35 -0.75
CA SER A 115 11.08 -19.80 -0.94
C SER A 115 11.67 -20.28 -2.28
N ASN A 116 11.89 -19.39 -3.24
CA ASN A 116 12.41 -19.73 -4.56
C ASN A 116 13.74 -19.04 -4.82
N ASP A 117 14.61 -19.71 -5.57
CA ASP A 117 15.91 -19.15 -5.98
C ASP A 117 15.79 -18.17 -7.15
N THR A 118 14.72 -18.28 -7.94
CA THR A 118 14.42 -17.39 -9.06
C THR A 118 12.99 -16.84 -8.99
N ILE A 119 12.78 -15.60 -9.43
CA ILE A 119 11.45 -15.04 -9.62
C ILE A 119 10.87 -15.41 -10.98
N SER A 120 9.54 -15.59 -11.03
CA SER A 120 8.80 -15.78 -12.28
C SER A 120 8.10 -14.50 -12.71
N LEU A 121 7.73 -14.41 -13.99
CA LEU A 121 6.98 -13.27 -14.52
C LEU A 121 5.65 -13.06 -13.77
N GLY A 122 5.02 -14.12 -13.28
CA GLY A 122 3.81 -14.01 -12.46
C GLY A 122 4.04 -13.25 -11.14
N ILE A 123 5.22 -13.39 -10.51
CA ILE A 123 5.58 -12.61 -9.33
C ILE A 123 5.77 -11.14 -9.70
N VAL A 124 6.38 -10.86 -10.85
CA VAL A 124 6.55 -9.49 -11.35
C VAL A 124 5.19 -8.84 -11.59
N ILE A 125 4.28 -9.51 -12.29
CA ILE A 125 2.93 -9.01 -12.56
C ILE A 125 2.17 -8.77 -11.24
N MET A 126 2.20 -9.70 -10.29
CA MET A 126 1.57 -9.50 -8.98
C MET A 126 2.18 -8.29 -8.24
N GLY A 127 3.50 -8.10 -8.30
CA GLY A 127 4.18 -6.97 -7.70
C GLY A 127 3.78 -5.63 -8.33
N LEU A 128 3.65 -5.58 -9.65
CA LEU A 128 3.17 -4.40 -10.36
C LEU A 128 1.70 -4.10 -10.08
N ILE A 129 0.85 -5.13 -9.94
CA ILE A 129 -0.55 -4.95 -9.52
C ILE A 129 -0.62 -4.41 -8.09
N ALA A 130 0.14 -4.97 -7.15
CA ALA A 130 0.17 -4.49 -5.77
C ALA A 130 0.64 -3.02 -5.69
N ALA A 131 1.69 -2.67 -6.44
CA ALA A 131 2.16 -1.29 -6.56
C ALA A 131 1.14 -0.37 -7.24
N GLY A 132 0.44 -0.83 -8.27
CA GLY A 132 -0.61 -0.09 -8.96
C GLY A 132 -1.82 0.18 -8.07
N LEU A 133 -2.24 -0.79 -7.25
CA LEU A 133 -3.29 -0.62 -6.25
C LEU A 133 -2.88 0.40 -5.17
N PHE A 134 -1.64 0.31 -4.68
CA PHE A 134 -1.10 1.32 -3.77
C PHE A 134 -1.10 2.71 -4.42
N ALA A 135 -0.62 2.83 -5.66
CA ALA A 135 -0.61 4.08 -6.40
C ALA A 135 -2.03 4.63 -6.63
N PHE A 136 -3.00 3.79 -6.95
CA PHE A 136 -4.41 4.18 -7.05
C PHE A 136 -4.95 4.75 -5.73
N ALA A 137 -4.56 4.13 -4.61
CA ALA A 137 -4.97 4.53 -3.28
C ALA A 137 -4.26 5.82 -2.82
N PHE A 138 -3.03 6.05 -3.28
CA PHE A 138 -2.17 7.15 -2.80
C PHE A 138 -2.70 8.53 -3.22
N PRO A 139 -2.80 9.51 -2.29
CA PRO A 139 -3.42 10.80 -2.58
C PRO A 139 -2.44 11.78 -3.26
N TRP A 140 -2.07 11.49 -4.52
CA TRP A 140 -1.05 12.24 -5.28
C TRP A 140 -1.26 13.75 -5.28
N VAL A 141 -2.47 14.23 -5.62
CA VAL A 141 -2.80 15.66 -5.70
C VAL A 141 -2.62 16.34 -4.35
N ARG A 142 -3.03 15.68 -3.25
CA ARG A 142 -2.91 16.24 -1.90
C ARG A 142 -1.45 16.35 -1.45
N VAL A 143 -0.60 15.45 -1.94
CA VAL A 143 0.80 15.35 -1.52
C VAL A 143 1.72 16.24 -2.37
N PHE A 144 1.52 16.25 -3.69
CA PHE A 144 2.42 16.91 -4.64
C PHE A 144 1.83 18.13 -5.33
N GLY A 145 0.54 18.41 -5.15
CA GLY A 145 -0.13 19.60 -5.72
C GLY A 145 -0.21 19.61 -7.25
N ALA A 146 -0.04 18.45 -7.90
CA ALA A 146 -0.11 18.29 -9.35
C ALA A 146 -1.55 18.27 -9.86
#